data_AF-A0A7K8V190-F1
#
_entry.id   AF-A0A7K8V190-F1
#
_cell.length_a   1.000
_cell.length_b   1.000
_cell.length_c   1.000
_cell.angle_alpha   90.00
_cell.angle_beta   90.00
_cell.angle_gamma   90.00
#
_symmetry.space_group_name_H-M   'P 1'
#
loop_
_entity.id
_entity.type
_entity.pdbx_description
1 polymer ?
#
loop_
_entity_poly.entity_id
_entity_poly.type
_entity_poly.pdbx_seq_one_letter_code
_entity_poly.pdbx_strand_id
1 'polypeptide(L)'
;GRGFAFRRKQKIERQYRKLLKKGRKVHLKHDNQFTDTYPEHLKHLYLAEEEMLKKRRRAPDVSVLSEEKLNKAVDTCTFSYRSVTSEGKFKKKTSNQKAKEEYEKIKAERARKKEEAEKRKQQREAAQRLYKQKKMEAYKILSKKTKRGQPNLNLQMDFLLQKIQQNT
;
A
#
# COMPACT_ATOMS: atom_id res chain seq x y z
N GLY A 1 -56.90 5.72 -34.77
CA GLY A 1 -55.81 4.71 -34.76
C GLY A 1 -54.46 5.41 -34.75
N ARG A 2 -53.45 4.90 -34.02
CA ARG A 2 -52.13 5.54 -33.99
C ARG A 2 -51.44 5.32 -35.35
N GLY A 3 -51.21 6.41 -36.11
CA GLY A 3 -50.76 6.38 -37.51
C GLY A 3 -49.36 5.81 -37.75
N PHE A 4 -48.92 5.79 -39.01
CA PHE A 4 -47.65 5.20 -39.46
C PHE A 4 -46.42 5.70 -38.70
N ALA A 5 -46.34 7.00 -38.42
CA ALA A 5 -45.26 7.60 -37.65
C ALA A 5 -45.12 7.00 -36.24
N PHE A 6 -46.24 6.71 -35.58
CA PHE A 6 -46.24 6.10 -34.26
C PHE A 6 -45.74 4.64 -34.29
N ARG A 7 -46.17 3.87 -35.29
CA ARG A 7 -45.69 2.49 -35.51
C ARG A 7 -44.19 2.46 -35.80
N ARG A 8 -43.69 3.41 -36.60
CA ARG A 8 -42.25 3.57 -36.90
C ARG A 8 -41.45 3.91 -35.64
N LYS A 9 -41.94 4.85 -34.82
CA LYS A 9 -41.32 5.21 -33.52
C LYS A 9 -41.21 3.99 -32.60
N GLN A 10 -42.29 3.22 -32.43
CA GLN A 10 -42.26 2.00 -31.62
C GLN A 10 -41.29 0.95 -32.16
N LYS A 11 -41.19 0.81 -33.50
CA LYS A 11 -40.25 -0.13 -34.12
C LYS A 11 -38.80 0.26 -33.81
N ILE A 12 -38.46 1.55 -33.96
CA ILE A 12 -37.12 2.09 -33.63
C ILE A 12 -36.80 1.86 -32.15
N GLU A 13 -37.75 2.17 -31.26
CA GLU A 13 -37.57 2.00 -29.81
C GLU A 13 -37.33 0.52 -29.43
N ARG A 14 -38.06 -0.42 -30.05
CA ARG A 14 -37.86 -1.86 -29.84
C ARG A 14 -36.48 -2.31 -30.33
N GLN A 15 -36.05 -1.86 -31.50
CA GLN A 15 -34.71 -2.19 -32.03
C GLN A 15 -33.61 -1.65 -31.12
N TYR A 16 -33.75 -0.41 -30.64
CA TYR A 16 -32.82 0.20 -29.68
C TYR A 16 -32.72 -0.59 -28.37
N ARG A 17 -33.87 -0.95 -27.76
CA ARG A 17 -33.89 -1.81 -26.56
C ARG A 17 -33.27 -3.18 -26.80
N LYS A 18 -33.40 -3.74 -27.99
CA LYS A 18 -32.80 -5.03 -28.37
C LYS A 18 -31.26 -4.93 -28.44
N LEU A 19 -30.73 -3.84 -28.99
CA LEU A 19 -29.29 -3.55 -29.01
C LEU A 19 -28.73 -3.40 -27.60
N LEU A 20 -29.41 -2.64 -26.73
CA LEU A 20 -29.02 -2.48 -25.32
C LEU A 20 -28.99 -3.81 -24.56
N LYS A 21 -29.96 -4.71 -24.82
CA LYS A 21 -29.98 -6.05 -24.21
C LYS A 21 -28.86 -6.95 -24.76
N LYS A 22 -28.49 -6.82 -26.03
CA LYS A 22 -27.42 -7.62 -26.66
C LYS A 22 -26.05 -7.23 -26.12
N GLY A 23 -25.78 -5.93 -25.95
CA GLY A 23 -24.53 -5.45 -25.35
C GLY A 23 -24.34 -5.89 -23.88
N ARG A 24 -25.41 -5.84 -23.07
CA ARG A 24 -25.35 -6.29 -21.67
C ARG A 24 -25.07 -7.80 -21.51
N LYS A 25 -25.60 -8.66 -22.38
CA LYS A 25 -25.36 -10.12 -22.31
C LYS A 25 -23.93 -10.53 -22.67
N VAL A 26 -23.23 -9.73 -23.48
CA VAL A 26 -21.82 -9.99 -23.84
C VAL A 26 -20.89 -9.61 -22.69
N HIS A 27 -21.15 -8.48 -22.02
CA HIS A 27 -20.38 -8.09 -20.82
C HIS A 27 -20.58 -9.00 -19.61
N LEU A 28 -21.74 -9.64 -19.44
CA LEU A 28 -21.97 -10.61 -18.36
C LEU A 28 -21.25 -11.96 -18.57
N LYS A 29 -20.77 -12.25 -19.78
CA LYS A 29 -20.00 -13.47 -20.09
C LYS A 29 -18.49 -13.24 -19.96
N HIS A 30 -18.05 -11.99 -20.16
CA HIS A 30 -16.75 -11.50 -19.72
C HIS A 30 -16.92 -10.90 -18.31
N ASP A 31 -17.19 -11.73 -17.32
CA ASP A 31 -16.72 -11.37 -15.98
C ASP A 31 -15.21 -11.24 -16.13
N ASN A 32 -14.74 -9.98 -16.10
CA ASN A 32 -13.37 -9.60 -16.35
C ASN A 32 -12.43 -10.50 -15.53
N GLN A 33 -11.81 -11.51 -16.17
CA GLN A 33 -10.71 -12.27 -15.56
C GLN A 33 -9.54 -11.33 -15.20
N PHE A 34 -9.50 -10.17 -15.84
CA PHE A 34 -8.77 -9.00 -15.39
C PHE A 34 -9.54 -8.27 -14.29
N THR A 35 -9.49 -8.80 -13.08
CA THR A 35 -9.60 -7.91 -11.93
C THR A 35 -8.32 -7.09 -11.91
N ASP A 36 -8.39 -5.76 -12.07
CA ASP A 36 -7.30 -4.82 -11.71
C ASP A 36 -6.96 -4.86 -10.19
N THR A 37 -7.44 -5.89 -9.50
CA THR A 37 -7.00 -6.29 -8.18
C THR A 37 -5.77 -7.17 -8.37
N TYR A 38 -4.61 -6.50 -8.40
CA TYR A 38 -3.32 -7.15 -8.40
C TYR A 38 -3.24 -8.16 -7.24
N PRO A 39 -2.67 -9.37 -7.47
CA PRO A 39 -2.37 -10.29 -6.40
C PRO A 39 -1.58 -9.56 -5.30
N GLU A 40 -2.04 -9.66 -4.05
CA GLU A 40 -1.52 -8.85 -2.92
C GLU A 40 0.02 -8.91 -2.82
N HIS A 41 0.59 -10.07 -3.15
CA HIS A 41 2.02 -10.33 -3.11
C HIS A 41 2.83 -9.61 -4.20
N LEU A 42 2.25 -9.14 -5.30
CA LEU A 42 2.94 -8.42 -6.39
C LEU A 42 2.76 -6.91 -6.34
N LYS A 43 1.88 -6.42 -5.46
CA LYS A 43 1.63 -4.98 -5.27
C LYS A 43 2.90 -4.16 -5.01
N HIS A 44 3.92 -4.77 -4.41
CA HIS A 44 5.19 -4.11 -4.10
C HIS A 44 6.01 -3.76 -5.36
N LEU A 45 6.00 -4.59 -6.40
CA LEU A 45 6.70 -4.31 -7.66
C LEU A 45 6.11 -3.07 -8.33
N TYR A 46 4.77 -3.01 -8.37
CA TYR A 46 4.06 -1.90 -8.99
C TYR A 46 4.23 -0.58 -8.22
N LEU A 47 4.16 -0.63 -6.88
CA LEU A 47 4.45 0.56 -6.05
C LEU A 47 5.89 1.06 -6.24
N ALA A 48 6.85 0.15 -6.43
CA ALA A 48 8.24 0.51 -6.72
C ALA A 48 8.38 1.15 -8.12
N GLU A 49 7.72 0.61 -9.13
CA GLU A 49 7.69 1.17 -10.49
C GLU A 49 7.03 2.56 -10.53
N GLU A 50 5.90 2.74 -9.85
CA GLU A 50 5.24 4.05 -9.72
C GLU A 50 6.14 5.06 -9.00
N GLU A 51 6.84 4.66 -7.95
CA GLU A 51 7.78 5.54 -7.23
C GLU A 51 8.95 5.95 -8.13
N MET A 52 9.52 5.02 -8.90
CA MET A 52 10.58 5.30 -9.87
C MET A 52 10.10 6.25 -10.99
N LEU A 53 8.92 6.01 -11.56
CA LEU A 53 8.34 6.87 -12.59
C LEU A 53 8.02 8.27 -12.05
N LYS A 54 7.55 8.38 -10.80
CA LYS A 54 7.29 9.66 -10.14
C LYS A 54 8.58 10.42 -9.83
N LYS A 55 9.65 9.72 -9.41
CA LYS A 55 10.99 10.31 -9.27
C LYS A 55 11.53 10.81 -10.61
N ARG A 56 11.35 10.04 -11.69
CA ARG A 56 11.72 10.45 -13.06
C ARG A 56 10.94 11.67 -13.53
N ARG A 57 9.62 11.72 -13.32
CA ARG A 57 8.79 12.90 -13.67
C ARG A 57 9.07 14.13 -12.81
N ARG A 58 9.61 13.95 -11.60
CA ARG A 58 10.05 15.04 -10.71
C ARG A 58 11.48 15.51 -10.97
N ALA A 59 12.23 14.84 -11.84
CA ALA A 59 13.52 15.28 -12.31
C ALA A 59 13.38 15.79 -13.76
N PRO A 60 12.96 17.04 -13.90
CA PRO A 60 13.72 17.95 -14.74
C PRO A 60 13.79 19.34 -14.07
N ASP A 61 14.74 19.52 -13.13
CA ASP A 61 15.43 20.82 -12.89
C ASP A 61 16.56 20.73 -11.83
N VAL A 62 17.29 19.62 -11.77
CA VAL A 62 18.44 19.48 -10.84
C VAL A 62 19.75 19.54 -11.62
N SER A 63 19.84 20.52 -12.51
CA SER A 63 21.09 20.99 -13.11
C SER A 63 21.55 22.34 -12.53
N VAL A 64 20.79 22.92 -11.60
CA VAL A 64 21.12 24.22 -10.95
C VAL A 64 21.89 24.04 -9.63
N LEU A 65 22.10 22.81 -9.15
CA LEU A 65 22.75 22.56 -7.85
C LEU A 65 24.29 22.42 -7.92
N SER A 66 24.91 22.64 -9.08
CA SER A 66 26.37 22.55 -9.27
C SER A 66 27.11 23.88 -9.11
N GLU A 67 26.42 25.02 -9.08
CA GLU A 67 27.06 26.34 -8.94
C GLU A 67 27.42 26.70 -7.49
N GLU A 68 26.80 26.03 -6.51
CA GLU A 68 27.00 26.36 -5.09
C GLU A 68 28.35 25.87 -4.52
N LYS A 69 29.06 25.01 -5.26
CA LYS A 69 30.41 24.53 -4.89
C LYS A 69 31.54 25.50 -5.26
N LEU A 70 31.30 26.50 -6.12
CA LEU A 70 32.34 27.48 -6.50
C LEU A 70 32.41 28.70 -5.58
N ASN A 71 31.33 29.02 -4.85
CA ASN A 71 31.31 30.18 -3.94
C ASN A 71 32.02 29.93 -2.60
N LYS A 72 32.31 28.66 -2.25
CA LYS A 72 33.03 28.30 -1.01
C LYS A 72 34.52 28.66 -1.00
N ALA A 73 35.11 28.96 -2.15
CA ALA A 73 36.52 29.33 -2.24
C ALA A 73 36.77 30.84 -2.14
N VAL A 74 35.73 31.68 -2.27
CA VAL A 74 35.84 33.14 -2.18
C VAL A 74 35.66 33.64 -0.74
N ASP A 75 34.93 32.87 0.08
CA ASP A 75 34.62 33.23 1.47
C ASP A 75 35.74 32.92 2.50
N THR A 76 36.80 32.20 2.11
CA THR A 76 37.93 31.92 3.02
C THR A 76 38.87 33.12 3.18
N CYS A 77 38.89 34.08 2.24
CA CYS A 77 39.74 35.27 2.32
C CYS A 77 39.11 36.46 3.06
N THR A 78 37.82 36.41 3.39
CA THR A 78 37.10 37.47 4.15
C THR A 78 36.97 37.17 5.66
N PHE A 79 37.41 35.99 6.11
CA PHE A 79 37.20 35.47 7.47
C PHE A 79 38.21 35.99 8.52
N SER A 80 39.32 36.63 8.12
CA SER A 80 40.40 36.99 9.08
C SER A 80 40.23 38.32 9.82
N TYR A 81 39.23 39.15 9.51
CA TYR A 81 39.11 40.50 10.12
C TYR A 81 37.96 40.67 11.13
N ARG A 82 37.05 39.70 11.30
CA ARG A 82 35.81 39.91 12.09
C ARG A 82 35.68 39.07 13.37
N SER A 83 36.76 38.56 13.92
CA SER A 83 36.75 37.76 15.16
C SER A 83 37.05 38.61 16.40
N VAL A 84 36.30 39.70 16.63
CA VAL A 84 36.37 40.40 17.91
C VAL A 84 34.98 40.88 18.32
N THR A 85 34.53 40.36 19.46
CA THR A 85 33.31 40.71 20.21
C THR A 85 31.97 40.34 19.57
N SER A 86 31.32 39.30 20.09
CA SER A 86 30.02 39.43 20.76
C SER A 86 29.52 38.08 21.26
N GLU A 87 29.58 37.88 22.57
CA GLU A 87 28.74 36.93 23.30
C GLU A 87 27.29 37.43 23.20
N GLY A 88 26.70 37.20 22.02
CA GLY A 88 25.51 37.89 21.55
C GLY A 88 24.26 37.07 21.80
N LYS A 89 23.45 37.55 22.76
CA LYS A 89 22.01 37.34 22.93
C LYS A 89 21.37 36.56 21.76
N PHE A 90 20.83 35.37 22.04
CA PHE A 90 20.13 34.51 21.08
C PHE A 90 19.30 35.33 20.07
N LYS A 91 19.81 35.52 18.85
CA LYS A 91 19.07 36.23 17.81
C LYS A 91 17.81 35.41 17.50
N LYS A 92 16.64 36.03 17.63
CA LYS A 92 15.37 35.37 17.36
C LYS A 92 15.38 34.84 15.92
N LYS A 93 15.11 33.55 15.73
CA LYS A 93 15.05 32.92 14.40
C LYS A 93 14.05 33.64 13.52
N THR A 94 14.40 33.80 12.24
CA THR A 94 13.49 34.39 11.24
C THR A 94 12.32 33.44 10.97
N SER A 95 11.20 33.98 10.49
CA SER A 95 10.01 33.16 10.16
C SER A 95 10.34 32.02 9.19
N ASN A 96 11.14 32.31 8.16
CA ASN A 96 11.57 31.31 7.17
C ASN A 96 12.44 30.20 7.80
N GLN A 97 13.34 30.54 8.73
CA GLN A 97 14.14 29.55 9.47
C GLN A 97 13.26 28.65 10.33
N LYS A 98 12.26 29.21 11.04
CA LYS A 98 11.30 28.42 11.82
C LYS A 98 10.49 27.47 10.94
N ALA A 99 10.05 27.94 9.77
CA ALA A 99 9.30 27.11 8.82
C ALA A 99 10.11 25.90 8.32
N LYS A 100 11.41 26.07 8.08
CA LYS A 100 12.31 24.96 7.70
C LYS A 100 12.43 23.92 8.82
N GLU A 101 12.63 24.36 10.06
CA GLU A 101 12.74 23.46 11.21
C GLU A 101 11.45 22.68 11.45
N GLU A 102 10.28 23.34 11.37
CA GLU A 102 8.98 22.68 11.50
C GLU A 102 8.74 21.66 10.38
N TYR A 103 9.14 21.96 9.14
CA TYR A 103 9.06 21.01 8.02
C TYR A 103 9.90 19.75 8.29
N GLU A 104 11.12 19.91 8.79
CA GLU A 104 12.00 18.78 9.13
C GLU A 104 11.42 17.92 10.26
N LYS A 105 10.86 18.55 11.30
CA LYS A 105 10.17 17.84 12.38
C LYS A 105 8.98 17.01 11.87
N ILE A 106 8.12 17.62 11.04
CA ILE A 106 6.97 16.93 10.44
C ILE A 106 7.44 15.77 9.55
N LYS A 107 8.53 15.96 8.80
CA LYS A 107 9.11 14.90 7.96
C LYS A 107 9.60 13.73 8.82
N ALA A 108 10.27 14.00 9.94
CA ALA A 108 10.74 12.99 10.88
C ALA A 108 9.60 12.25 11.58
N GLU A 109 8.55 12.96 12.00
CA GLU A 109 7.35 12.36 12.62
C GLU A 109 6.64 11.41 11.65
N ARG A 110 6.45 11.84 10.39
CA ARG A 110 5.89 10.99 9.33
C ARG A 110 6.73 9.74 9.06
N ALA A 111 8.06 9.86 9.08
CA ALA A 111 8.96 8.72 8.91
C ALA A 111 8.82 7.71 10.05
N ARG A 112 8.84 8.18 11.30
CA ARG A 112 8.63 7.33 12.49
C ARG A 112 7.27 6.63 12.45
N LYS A 113 6.20 7.35 12.12
CA LYS A 113 4.85 6.79 11.98
C LYS A 113 4.75 5.72 10.89
N LYS A 114 5.48 5.90 9.78
CA LYS A 114 5.55 4.92 8.70
C LYS A 114 6.25 3.64 9.15
N GLU A 115 7.39 3.75 9.84
CA GLU A 115 8.11 2.60 10.39
C GLU A 115 7.28 1.82 11.41
N GLU A 116 6.58 2.52 12.31
CA GLU A 116 5.71 1.89 13.29
C GLU A 116 4.54 1.15 12.62
N ALA A 117 3.91 1.77 11.61
CA ALA A 117 2.84 1.15 10.84
C ALA A 117 3.32 -0.11 10.10
N GLU A 118 4.54 -0.10 9.57
CA GLU A 118 5.16 -1.24 8.91
C GLU A 118 5.42 -2.39 9.89
N LYS A 119 5.99 -2.09 11.07
CA LYS A 119 6.16 -3.10 12.14
C LYS A 119 4.82 -3.70 12.56
N ARG A 120 3.78 -2.88 12.74
CA ARG A 120 2.43 -3.36 13.06
C ARG A 120 1.84 -4.24 11.96
N LYS A 121 2.10 -3.91 10.69
CA LYS A 121 1.70 -4.73 9.54
C LYS A 121 2.40 -6.09 9.57
N GLN A 122 3.71 -6.11 9.77
CA GLN A 122 4.50 -7.35 9.87
C GLN A 122 4.01 -8.24 11.02
N GLN A 123 3.75 -7.66 12.19
CA GLN A 123 3.20 -8.40 13.33
C GLN A 123 1.84 -9.03 13.02
N ARG A 124 0.93 -8.28 12.38
CA ARG A 124 -0.37 -8.79 11.95
C ARG A 124 -0.24 -9.94 10.96
N GLU A 125 0.64 -9.79 9.96
CA GLU A 125 0.87 -10.83 8.96
C GLU A 125 1.47 -12.09 9.59
N ALA A 126 2.47 -11.94 10.47
CA ALA A 126 3.07 -13.04 11.21
C ALA A 126 2.03 -13.78 12.07
N ALA A 127 1.19 -13.04 12.81
CA ALA A 127 0.11 -13.62 13.60
C ALA A 127 -0.90 -14.40 12.75
N GLN A 128 -1.28 -13.87 11.57
CA GLN A 128 -2.17 -14.57 10.65
C GLN A 128 -1.53 -15.84 10.07
N ARG A 129 -0.24 -15.79 9.72
CA ARG A 129 0.50 -16.97 9.24
C ARG A 129 0.55 -18.06 10.31
N LEU A 130 0.89 -17.69 11.55
CA LEU A 130 0.91 -18.62 12.69
C LEU A 130 -0.47 -19.23 12.94
N TYR A 131 -1.54 -18.44 12.89
CA TYR A 131 -2.91 -18.94 13.03
C TYR A 131 -3.26 -19.95 11.93
N LYS A 132 -2.93 -19.64 10.66
CA LYS A 132 -3.17 -20.54 9.53
C LYS A 132 -2.38 -21.84 9.67
N GLN A 133 -1.10 -21.77 10.06
CA GLN A 133 -0.26 -22.95 10.30
C GLN A 133 -0.87 -23.85 11.38
N LYS A 134 -1.16 -23.30 12.57
CA LYS A 134 -1.80 -24.04 13.67
C LYS A 134 -3.13 -24.66 13.25
N LYS A 135 -3.94 -23.94 12.47
CA LYS A 135 -5.20 -24.44 11.92
C LYS A 135 -4.99 -25.63 10.99
N MET A 136 -4.00 -25.55 10.10
CA MET A 136 -3.68 -26.65 9.17
C MET A 136 -3.12 -27.87 9.89
N GLU A 137 -2.27 -27.68 10.89
CA GLU A 137 -1.73 -28.77 11.72
C GLU A 137 -2.84 -29.49 12.49
N ALA A 138 -3.71 -28.72 13.16
CA ALA A 138 -4.87 -29.28 13.85
C ALA A 138 -5.78 -30.04 12.89
N TYR A 139 -6.08 -29.47 11.71
CA TYR A 139 -6.86 -30.15 10.69
C TYR A 139 -6.20 -31.45 10.25
N LYS A 140 -4.88 -31.45 10.00
CA LYS A 140 -4.12 -32.64 9.59
C LYS A 140 -4.17 -33.76 10.62
N ILE A 141 -4.22 -33.44 11.92
CA ILE A 141 -4.35 -34.45 12.98
C ILE A 141 -5.79 -34.98 13.01
N LEU A 142 -6.78 -34.08 13.05
CA LEU A 142 -8.19 -34.42 13.19
C LEU A 142 -8.78 -35.11 11.96
N SER A 143 -8.28 -34.82 10.76
CA SER A 143 -8.76 -35.38 9.50
C SER A 143 -8.20 -36.76 9.16
N LYS A 144 -7.27 -37.29 9.97
CA LYS A 144 -6.69 -38.62 9.75
C LYS A 144 -7.73 -39.71 9.95
N LYS A 145 -7.73 -40.66 9.02
CA LYS A 145 -8.65 -41.80 8.99
C LYS A 145 -7.87 -43.11 8.91
N THR A 146 -8.47 -44.18 9.41
CA THR A 146 -7.95 -45.55 9.27
C THR A 146 -8.08 -46.03 7.82
N LYS A 147 -7.45 -47.16 7.47
CA LYS A 147 -7.57 -47.76 6.13
C LYS A 147 -9.03 -48.05 5.72
N ARG A 148 -9.93 -48.20 6.70
CA ARG A 148 -11.37 -48.42 6.52
C ARG A 148 -12.19 -47.12 6.47
N GLY A 149 -11.53 -45.95 6.51
CA GLY A 149 -12.18 -44.64 6.41
C GLY A 149 -12.77 -44.09 7.72
N GLN A 150 -12.64 -44.82 8.83
CA GLN A 150 -13.09 -44.37 10.15
C GLN A 150 -12.13 -43.33 10.74
N PRO A 151 -12.61 -42.35 11.52
CA PRO A 151 -11.73 -41.39 12.19
C PRO A 151 -10.78 -42.10 13.17
N ASN A 152 -9.54 -41.62 13.25
CA ASN A 152 -8.57 -42.16 14.22
C ASN A 152 -8.74 -41.45 15.58
N LEU A 153 -9.53 -42.05 16.47
CA LEU A 153 -9.90 -41.47 17.77
C LEU A 153 -8.70 -41.26 18.70
N ASN A 154 -7.68 -42.12 18.65
CA ASN A 154 -6.50 -42.00 19.52
C ASN A 154 -5.77 -40.67 19.26
N LEU A 155 -5.55 -40.33 18.00
CA LEU A 155 -4.91 -39.05 17.62
C LEU A 155 -5.76 -37.83 18.00
N GLN A 156 -7.09 -37.95 17.94
CA GLN A 156 -7.98 -36.87 18.36
C GLN A 156 -7.97 -36.69 19.88
N MET A 157 -7.90 -37.80 20.63
CA MET A 157 -7.79 -37.81 22.08
C MET A 157 -6.47 -37.16 22.54
N ASP A 158 -5.33 -37.55 21.94
CA ASP A 158 -4.02 -36.98 22.27
C ASP A 158 -4.00 -35.46 22.05
N PHE A 159 -4.57 -35.00 20.93
CA PHE A 159 -4.69 -33.57 20.64
C PHE A 159 -5.57 -32.83 21.65
N LEU A 160 -6.65 -33.47 22.13
CA LEU A 160 -7.54 -32.89 23.14
C LEU A 160 -6.84 -32.80 24.50
N LEU A 161 -6.16 -33.87 24.92
CA LEU A 161 -5.38 -33.90 26.16
C LEU A 161 -4.30 -32.82 26.16
N GLN A 162 -3.58 -32.66 25.03
CA GLN A 162 -2.60 -31.60 24.87
C GLN A 162 -3.22 -30.21 25.05
N LYS A 163 -4.42 -29.97 24.50
CA LYS A 163 -5.13 -28.68 24.70
C LYS A 163 -5.55 -28.46 26.14
N ILE A 164 -6.00 -29.49 26.84
CA ILE A 164 -6.39 -29.38 28.26
C ILE A 164 -5.16 -28.99 29.08
N GLN A 165 -4.03 -29.67 28.87
CA GLN A 165 -2.76 -29.38 29.56
C GLN A 165 -2.19 -27.99 29.25
N GLN A 166 -2.45 -27.44 28.06
CA GLN A 166 -2.03 -26.08 27.70
C GLN A 166 -2.95 -25.00 28.28
N ASN A 167 -4.18 -25.36 28.65
CA ASN A 167 -5.17 -24.44 29.22
C ASN A 167 -5.20 -24.46 30.75
N THR A 168 -4.54 -25.45 31.37
CA THR A 168 -4.28 -25.52 32.82
C THR A 168 -2.98 -24.80 33.14
#